data_AF-W4RXC2-F1
#
_entry.id   AF-W4RXC2-F1
#
_cell.length_a   1.000
_cell.length_b   1.000
_cell.length_c   1.000
_cell.angle_alpha   90.00
_cell.angle_beta   90.00
_cell.angle_gamma   90.00
#
_symmetry.space_group_name_H-M   'P 1'
#
loop_
_entity.id
_entity.type
_entity.pdbx_description
1 polymer ?
#
loop_
_entity_poly.entity_id
_entity_poly.type
_entity_poly.pdbx_seq_one_letter_code
_entity_poly.pdbx_strand_id
1 'polypeptide(L)'
;MYEKKVIGTQKEIALWLDQYAPKILKKLGIVDNNRAAILVRGKVTGNIIDENLKIKHKFFNNTPLDNDSNLWSQLFKELLLILFDKNINKFDMVQKYLDLNLDKRNAKYILEQLQELSTNLESNPYDISNYEQELIKLAKVIIPNGEKEKSKMLLNDVLNNNEHINSYLPAKKDEIQIMTLHKSKGLEFDIVFHLDLYNYILPNPQNDQTQDINLHYVGITRAKKGLFLIWSTERFNASGERKMGVQSDFLAKGHLRRLRMWLP
;
A
#
# COMPACT_ATOMS: atom_id res chain seq x y z
N MET A 1 3.93 -0.72 21.39
CA MET A 1 4.83 -1.22 20.31
C MET A 1 5.43 -2.52 20.79
N TYR A 2 5.46 -3.53 19.92
CA TYR A 2 5.90 -4.89 20.24
C TYR A 2 7.00 -5.35 19.29
N GLU A 3 7.87 -6.22 19.76
CA GLU A 3 8.92 -6.83 18.94
C GLU A 3 8.75 -8.35 18.92
N LYS A 4 8.91 -8.97 17.73
CA LYS A 4 8.92 -10.43 17.57
C LYS A 4 10.10 -10.88 16.73
N LYS A 5 10.94 -11.73 17.33
CA LYS A 5 11.90 -12.56 16.62
C LYS A 5 11.26 -13.90 16.27
N VAL A 6 11.28 -14.28 15.00
CA VAL A 6 10.80 -15.57 14.50
C VAL A 6 11.99 -16.47 14.20
N ILE A 7 11.91 -17.74 14.58
CA ILE A 7 12.93 -18.73 14.21
C ILE A 7 12.58 -19.24 12.81
N GLY A 8 13.52 -19.15 11.87
CA GLY A 8 13.35 -19.50 10.46
C GLY A 8 13.45 -18.30 9.53
N THR A 9 12.68 -18.33 8.44
CA THR A 9 12.66 -17.38 7.33
C THR A 9 11.38 -16.53 7.31
N GLN A 10 11.17 -15.76 6.25
CA GLN A 10 9.91 -15.06 6.02
C GLN A 10 8.70 -16.00 5.93
N LYS A 11 8.89 -17.28 5.56
CA LYS A 11 7.82 -18.28 5.56
C LYS A 11 7.31 -18.54 6.97
N GLU A 12 8.20 -18.67 7.94
CA GLU A 12 7.84 -18.82 9.35
C GLU A 12 7.22 -17.54 9.94
N ILE A 13 7.55 -16.36 9.39
CA ILE A 13 6.82 -15.12 9.71
C ILE A 13 5.36 -15.22 9.26
N ALA A 14 5.09 -15.71 8.04
CA ALA A 14 3.71 -15.91 7.56
C ALA A 14 2.94 -16.89 8.46
N LEU A 15 3.56 -18.02 8.86
CA LEU A 15 2.95 -18.96 9.80
C LEU A 15 2.67 -18.35 11.18
N TRP A 16 3.57 -17.50 11.67
CA TRP A 16 3.34 -16.76 12.91
C TRP A 16 2.18 -15.77 12.77
N LEU A 17 2.09 -15.05 11.65
CA LEU A 17 0.98 -14.14 11.37
C LEU A 17 -0.35 -14.91 11.31
N ASP A 18 -0.39 -16.06 10.64
CA ASP A 18 -1.56 -16.95 10.60
C ASP A 18 -2.06 -17.32 11.99
N GLN A 19 -1.13 -17.62 12.90
CA GLN A 19 -1.48 -18.04 14.26
C GLN A 19 -1.87 -16.89 15.19
N TYR A 20 -1.25 -15.71 15.04
CA TYR A 20 -1.32 -14.65 16.05
C TYR A 20 -2.04 -13.38 15.60
N ALA A 21 -2.05 -13.03 14.32
CA ALA A 21 -2.74 -11.82 13.85
C ALA A 21 -4.25 -11.80 14.22
N PRO A 22 -5.02 -12.91 14.05
CA PRO A 22 -6.43 -12.92 14.43
C PRO A 22 -6.64 -12.77 15.95
N LYS A 23 -5.74 -13.35 16.76
CA LYS A 23 -5.78 -13.24 18.23
C LYS A 23 -5.48 -11.81 18.68
N ILE A 24 -4.52 -11.17 18.02
CA ILE A 24 -4.12 -9.78 18.26
C ILE A 24 -5.27 -8.83 17.91
N LEU A 25 -5.89 -8.98 16.73
CA LEU A 25 -7.05 -8.22 16.29
C LEU A 25 -8.19 -8.32 17.32
N LYS A 26 -8.55 -9.55 17.71
CA LYS A 26 -9.57 -9.82 18.72
C LYS A 26 -9.25 -9.16 20.08
N LYS A 27 -8.01 -9.29 20.55
CA LYS A 27 -7.57 -8.72 21.84
C LYS A 27 -7.65 -7.19 21.87
N LEU A 28 -7.43 -6.54 20.72
CA LEU A 28 -7.48 -5.07 20.58
C LEU A 28 -8.86 -4.55 20.14
N GLY A 29 -9.87 -5.41 20.07
CA GLY A 29 -11.24 -5.03 19.69
C GLY A 29 -11.36 -4.55 18.24
N ILE A 30 -10.52 -5.06 17.35
CA ILE A 30 -10.60 -4.78 15.91
C ILE A 30 -11.49 -5.82 15.24
N VAL A 31 -12.57 -5.38 14.62
CA VAL A 31 -13.57 -6.25 13.98
C VAL A 31 -13.18 -6.57 12.53
N ASP A 32 -12.82 -5.56 11.76
CA ASP A 32 -12.49 -5.72 10.33
C ASP A 32 -10.98 -5.94 10.16
N ASN A 33 -10.59 -7.02 9.49
CA ASN A 33 -9.19 -7.38 9.22
C ASN A 33 -8.49 -6.37 8.32
N ASN A 34 -9.23 -5.67 7.43
CA ASN A 34 -8.64 -4.62 6.57
C ASN A 34 -8.19 -3.39 7.37
N ARG A 35 -8.42 -3.34 8.67
CA ARG A 35 -7.83 -2.37 9.59
C ARG A 35 -6.41 -2.74 10.01
N ALA A 36 -5.88 -3.88 9.55
CA ALA A 36 -4.50 -4.30 9.75
C ALA A 36 -3.70 -4.31 8.45
N ALA A 37 -2.43 -3.94 8.55
CA ALA A 37 -1.48 -3.98 7.44
C ALA A 37 -0.19 -4.72 7.81
N ILE A 38 0.35 -5.47 6.85
CA ILE A 38 1.69 -6.04 6.84
C ILE A 38 2.54 -5.16 5.93
N LEU A 39 3.53 -4.49 6.52
CA LEU A 39 4.42 -3.56 5.82
C LEU A 39 5.78 -4.20 5.58
N VAL A 40 6.18 -4.29 4.32
CA VAL A 40 7.45 -4.87 3.87
C VAL A 40 8.34 -3.82 3.22
N ARG A 41 9.65 -4.06 3.17
CA ARG A 41 10.61 -3.14 2.52
C ARG A 41 10.47 -3.15 1.00
N GLY A 42 10.22 -4.33 0.43
CA GLY A 42 10.15 -4.52 -1.03
C GLY A 42 9.42 -5.79 -1.44
N LYS A 43 9.32 -6.01 -2.76
CA LYS A 43 8.52 -7.08 -3.36
C LYS A 43 8.96 -8.49 -2.97
N VAL A 44 10.26 -8.73 -2.72
CA VAL A 44 10.76 -10.07 -2.36
C VAL A 44 10.05 -10.61 -1.12
N THR A 45 10.09 -9.88 0.00
CA THR A 45 9.37 -10.30 1.21
C THR A 45 7.86 -10.24 1.00
N GLY A 46 7.34 -9.24 0.29
CA GLY A 46 5.91 -9.14 -0.04
C GLY A 46 5.37 -10.40 -0.70
N ASN A 47 6.00 -10.85 -1.79
CA ASN A 47 5.64 -12.08 -2.52
C ASN A 47 5.76 -13.32 -1.63
N ILE A 48 6.85 -13.45 -0.85
CA ILE A 48 7.00 -14.62 0.04
C ILE A 48 5.87 -14.65 1.07
N ILE A 49 5.47 -13.52 1.64
CA ILE A 49 4.34 -13.48 2.58
C ILE A 49 3.04 -13.80 1.84
N ASP A 50 2.76 -13.17 0.71
CA ASP A 50 1.57 -13.40 -0.12
C ASP A 50 1.40 -14.90 -0.48
N GLU A 51 2.47 -15.57 -0.88
CA GLU A 51 2.47 -16.99 -1.23
C GLU A 51 2.30 -17.95 -0.04
N ASN A 52 2.66 -17.53 1.18
CA ASN A 52 2.73 -18.41 2.36
C ASN A 52 1.70 -18.08 3.45
N LEU A 53 1.00 -16.95 3.36
CA LEU A 53 0.00 -16.51 4.33
C LEU A 53 -1.35 -17.14 4.02
N LYS A 54 -1.97 -17.82 4.99
CA LYS A 54 -3.28 -18.47 4.82
C LYS A 54 -4.45 -17.58 5.19
N ILE A 55 -4.25 -16.63 6.11
CA ILE A 55 -5.26 -15.61 6.40
C ILE A 55 -5.58 -14.91 5.08
N LYS A 56 -6.88 -14.70 4.82
CA LYS A 56 -7.32 -13.92 3.66
C LYS A 56 -6.62 -12.57 3.66
N HIS A 57 -6.02 -12.23 2.54
CA HIS A 57 -5.23 -11.03 2.42
C HIS A 57 -5.33 -10.48 1.01
N LYS A 58 -4.93 -9.22 0.91
CA LYS A 58 -4.79 -8.52 -0.36
C LYS A 58 -3.43 -7.88 -0.42
N PHE A 59 -2.68 -8.18 -1.48
CA PHE A 59 -1.39 -7.55 -1.72
C PHE A 59 -1.51 -6.37 -2.69
N PHE A 60 -1.23 -5.18 -2.16
CA PHE A 60 -1.17 -3.94 -2.94
C PHE A 60 0.21 -3.80 -3.58
N ASN A 61 0.30 -4.22 -4.84
CA ASN A 61 1.50 -4.13 -5.63
C ASN A 61 1.74 -2.69 -6.13
N ASN A 62 3.02 -2.37 -6.38
CA ASN A 62 3.36 -1.18 -7.14
C ASN A 62 3.00 -1.41 -8.61
N THR A 63 2.31 -0.45 -9.21
CA THR A 63 1.93 -0.40 -10.61
C THR A 63 2.89 0.49 -11.41
N PRO A 64 2.89 0.42 -12.76
CA PRO A 64 3.68 1.33 -13.59
C PRO A 64 3.47 2.81 -13.26
N LEU A 65 2.22 3.21 -12.94
CA LEU A 65 1.88 4.58 -12.53
C LEU A 65 2.52 4.99 -11.18
N ASP A 66 2.85 4.06 -10.28
CA ASP A 66 3.52 4.39 -9.01
C ASP A 66 4.96 4.87 -9.20
N ASN A 67 5.60 4.49 -10.30
CA ASN A 67 6.99 4.80 -10.59
C ASN A 67 7.18 6.10 -11.39
N ASP A 68 6.08 6.80 -11.70
CA ASP A 68 6.10 8.03 -12.49
C ASP A 68 5.52 9.21 -11.70
N SER A 69 6.33 10.25 -11.53
CA SER A 69 5.97 11.44 -10.74
C SER A 69 5.22 12.50 -11.53
N ASN A 70 4.82 12.22 -12.77
CA ASN A 70 4.09 13.18 -13.59
C ASN A 70 2.68 13.43 -13.04
N LEU A 71 2.18 14.67 -13.22
CA LEU A 71 0.85 15.08 -12.76
C LEU A 71 -0.28 14.22 -13.32
N TRP A 72 -0.22 13.82 -14.60
CA TRP A 72 -1.22 12.93 -15.19
C TRP A 72 -1.13 11.51 -14.62
N SER A 73 0.07 10.98 -14.40
CA SER A 73 0.23 9.66 -13.76
C SER A 73 -0.32 9.65 -12.32
N GLN A 74 -0.07 10.73 -11.57
CA GLN A 74 -0.65 10.92 -10.23
C GLN A 74 -2.17 11.06 -10.28
N LEU A 75 -2.70 11.82 -11.24
CA LEU A 75 -4.14 11.98 -11.44
C LEU A 75 -4.80 10.66 -11.82
N PHE A 76 -4.23 9.87 -12.73
CA PHE A 76 -4.76 8.56 -13.10
C PHE A 76 -4.83 7.62 -11.90
N LYS A 77 -3.81 7.62 -11.02
CA LYS A 77 -3.88 6.86 -9.77
C LYS A 77 -5.07 7.29 -8.89
N GLU A 78 -5.29 8.60 -8.76
CA GLU A 78 -6.39 9.14 -7.96
C GLU A 78 -7.76 8.82 -8.58
N LEU A 79 -7.87 8.91 -9.91
CA LEU A 79 -9.07 8.48 -10.65
C LEU A 79 -9.35 6.99 -10.46
N LEU A 80 -8.35 6.11 -10.56
CA LEU A 80 -8.54 4.68 -10.36
C LEU A 80 -9.00 4.36 -8.93
N LEU A 81 -8.40 4.99 -7.91
CA LEU A 81 -8.81 4.81 -6.52
C LEU A 81 -10.26 5.27 -6.30
N ILE A 82 -10.64 6.44 -6.82
CA ILE A 82 -11.97 7.02 -6.57
C ILE A 82 -13.11 6.33 -7.31
N LEU A 83 -12.79 5.67 -8.42
CA LEU A 83 -13.75 4.86 -9.17
C LEU A 83 -14.08 3.54 -8.44
N PHE A 84 -13.11 2.98 -7.71
CA PHE A 84 -13.26 1.67 -7.08
C PHE A 84 -13.61 1.70 -5.60
N ASP A 85 -13.27 2.77 -4.88
CA ASP A 85 -13.57 2.90 -3.45
C ASP A 85 -14.71 3.90 -3.22
N LYS A 86 -15.90 3.35 -2.93
CA LYS A 86 -17.11 4.13 -2.64
C LYS A 86 -16.99 5.02 -1.39
N ASN A 87 -15.99 4.79 -0.53
CA ASN A 87 -15.75 5.62 0.64
C ASN A 87 -14.96 6.89 0.32
N ILE A 88 -14.35 6.99 -0.87
CA ILE A 88 -13.61 8.18 -1.28
C ILE A 88 -14.59 9.21 -1.84
N ASN A 89 -14.50 10.42 -1.33
CA ASN A 89 -15.36 11.52 -1.74
C ASN A 89 -14.92 12.12 -3.07
N LYS A 90 -15.71 11.86 -4.13
CA LYS A 90 -15.53 12.43 -5.48
C LYS A 90 -15.46 13.97 -5.47
N PHE A 91 -16.21 14.60 -4.58
CA PHE A 91 -16.24 16.06 -4.48
C PHE A 91 -14.92 16.64 -3.97
N ASP A 92 -14.31 16.02 -2.96
CA ASP A 92 -13.03 16.48 -2.39
C ASP A 92 -11.89 16.39 -3.42
N MET A 93 -11.92 15.34 -4.26
CA MET A 93 -10.98 15.20 -5.37
C MET A 93 -11.15 16.31 -6.39
N VAL A 94 -12.38 16.64 -6.81
CA VAL A 94 -12.62 17.73 -7.78
C VAL A 94 -12.19 19.08 -7.20
N GLN A 95 -12.45 19.36 -5.91
CA GLN A 95 -12.03 20.59 -5.24
C GLN A 95 -10.52 20.80 -5.20
N LYS A 96 -9.74 19.72 -5.17
CA LYS A 96 -8.28 19.78 -5.18
C LYS A 96 -7.73 20.39 -6.49
N TYR A 97 -8.45 20.24 -7.60
CA TYR A 97 -7.99 20.64 -8.92
C TYR A 97 -8.73 21.85 -9.50
N LEU A 98 -9.98 22.07 -9.11
CA LEU A 98 -10.85 23.11 -9.66
C LEU A 98 -11.42 24.00 -8.56
N ASP A 99 -11.38 25.31 -8.79
CA ASP A 99 -12.17 26.25 -8.00
C ASP A 99 -13.65 26.10 -8.40
N LEU A 100 -14.44 25.50 -7.51
CA LEU A 100 -15.86 25.23 -7.74
C LEU A 100 -16.70 26.49 -7.90
N ASN A 101 -16.22 27.66 -7.49
CA ASN A 101 -16.95 28.91 -7.70
C ASN A 101 -16.76 29.44 -9.12
N LEU A 102 -15.58 29.21 -9.69
CA LEU A 102 -15.18 29.72 -11.01
C LEU A 102 -15.52 28.74 -12.14
N ASP A 103 -15.35 27.44 -11.90
CA ASP A 103 -15.50 26.40 -12.93
C ASP A 103 -16.56 25.33 -12.56
N LYS A 104 -17.78 25.82 -12.27
CA LYS A 104 -18.94 24.98 -11.95
C LYS A 104 -19.26 23.96 -13.04
N ARG A 105 -19.03 24.32 -14.30
CA ARG A 105 -19.39 23.50 -15.46
C ARG A 105 -18.48 22.28 -15.54
N ASN A 106 -17.17 22.44 -15.48
CA ASN A 106 -16.25 21.32 -15.53
C ASN A 106 -16.35 20.48 -14.25
N ALA A 107 -16.53 21.10 -13.09
CA ALA A 107 -16.75 20.36 -11.84
C ALA A 107 -17.98 19.45 -11.91
N LYS A 108 -19.12 19.96 -12.40
CA LYS A 108 -20.33 19.17 -12.62
C LYS A 108 -20.08 18.02 -13.60
N TYR A 109 -19.46 18.32 -14.75
CA TYR A 109 -19.13 17.30 -15.75
C TYR A 109 -18.27 16.18 -15.16
N ILE A 110 -17.19 16.51 -14.45
CA ILE A 110 -16.29 15.51 -13.86
C ILE A 110 -17.04 14.63 -12.85
N LEU A 111 -17.85 15.23 -11.97
CA LEU A 111 -18.60 14.47 -10.96
C LEU A 111 -19.59 13.50 -11.61
N GLU A 112 -20.32 13.95 -12.64
CA GLU A 112 -21.26 13.10 -13.39
C GLU A 112 -20.55 11.93 -14.06
N GLN A 113 -19.41 12.18 -14.73
CA GLN A 113 -18.63 11.13 -15.39
C GLN A 113 -18.00 10.16 -14.39
N LEU A 114 -17.45 10.65 -13.28
CA LEU A 114 -16.92 9.77 -12.23
C LEU A 114 -18.00 8.88 -11.65
N GLN A 115 -19.21 9.42 -11.45
CA GLN A 115 -20.35 8.64 -10.94
C GLN A 115 -20.81 7.59 -11.95
N GLU A 116 -20.94 7.96 -13.23
CA GLU A 116 -21.30 7.05 -14.32
C GLU A 116 -20.29 5.91 -14.46
N LEU A 117 -18.99 6.23 -14.55
CA LEU A 117 -17.91 5.24 -14.62
C LEU A 117 -17.91 4.32 -13.39
N SER A 118 -18.06 4.87 -12.19
CA SER A 118 -18.13 4.05 -10.97
C SER A 118 -19.30 3.06 -11.04
N THR A 119 -20.46 3.51 -11.54
CA THR A 119 -21.68 2.70 -11.67
C THR A 119 -21.48 1.56 -12.67
N ASN A 120 -20.89 1.87 -13.83
CA ASN A 120 -20.63 0.87 -14.88
C ASN A 120 -19.62 -0.20 -14.43
N LEU A 121 -18.67 0.17 -13.57
CA LEU A 121 -17.62 -0.71 -13.06
C LEU A 121 -18.04 -1.51 -11.82
N GLU A 122 -19.25 -1.31 -11.27
CA GLU A 122 -19.69 -2.00 -10.05
C GLU A 122 -19.80 -3.52 -10.24
N SER A 123 -20.30 -3.96 -11.40
CA SER A 123 -20.45 -5.39 -11.70
C SER A 123 -19.12 -6.08 -11.98
N ASN A 124 -18.22 -5.38 -12.67
CA ASN A 124 -16.93 -5.90 -13.05
C ASN A 124 -15.88 -4.78 -13.17
N PRO A 125 -15.00 -4.59 -12.18
CA PRO A 125 -14.00 -3.54 -12.22
C PRO A 125 -12.92 -3.75 -13.30
N TYR A 126 -12.79 -4.97 -13.82
CA TYR A 126 -11.80 -5.29 -14.86
C TYR A 126 -12.22 -4.81 -16.25
N ASP A 127 -13.47 -4.37 -16.43
CA ASP A 127 -13.93 -3.75 -17.68
C ASP A 127 -13.43 -2.30 -17.86
N ILE A 128 -12.61 -1.80 -16.93
CA ILE A 128 -12.09 -0.43 -16.96
C ILE A 128 -11.21 -0.13 -18.18
N SER A 129 -10.61 -1.13 -18.81
CA SER A 129 -9.88 -0.97 -20.07
C SER A 129 -10.75 -0.41 -21.19
N ASN A 130 -12.07 -0.65 -21.15
CA ASN A 130 -13.03 -0.09 -22.10
C ASN A 130 -13.23 1.43 -21.95
N TYR A 131 -12.78 2.02 -20.83
CA TYR A 131 -12.99 3.42 -20.48
C TYR A 131 -11.70 4.26 -20.52
N GLU A 132 -10.66 3.78 -21.22
CA GLU A 132 -9.37 4.48 -21.31
C GLU A 132 -9.53 5.91 -21.85
N GLN A 133 -10.33 6.10 -22.89
CA GLN A 133 -10.51 7.40 -23.54
C GLN A 133 -11.27 8.39 -22.64
N GLU A 134 -12.25 7.91 -21.89
CA GLU A 134 -12.99 8.66 -20.89
C GLU A 134 -12.07 9.14 -19.76
N LEU A 135 -11.18 8.27 -19.28
CA LEU A 135 -10.17 8.63 -18.28
C LEU A 135 -9.20 9.69 -18.81
N ILE A 136 -8.73 9.55 -20.06
CA ILE A 136 -7.87 10.55 -20.71
C ILE A 136 -8.60 11.89 -20.87
N LYS A 137 -9.88 11.85 -21.26
CA LYS A 137 -10.71 13.05 -21.40
C LYS A 137 -10.90 13.76 -20.05
N LEU A 138 -11.17 13.01 -18.97
CA LEU A 138 -11.23 13.57 -17.62
C LEU A 138 -9.89 14.21 -17.23
N ALA A 139 -8.77 13.52 -17.45
CA ALA A 139 -7.45 14.07 -17.17
C ALA A 139 -7.17 15.37 -17.93
N LYS A 140 -7.62 15.46 -19.18
CA LYS A 140 -7.50 16.67 -20.00
C LYS A 140 -8.36 17.84 -19.50
N VAL A 141 -9.53 17.57 -18.94
CA VAL A 141 -10.35 18.63 -18.31
C VAL A 141 -9.71 19.10 -17.00
N ILE A 142 -9.20 18.17 -16.19
CA ILE A 142 -8.65 18.47 -14.85
C ILE A 142 -7.27 19.14 -14.93
N ILE A 143 -6.39 18.67 -15.81
CA ILE A 143 -5.03 19.21 -16.00
C ILE A 143 -4.74 19.37 -17.50
N PRO A 144 -5.32 20.39 -18.17
CA PRO A 144 -5.23 20.55 -19.62
C PRO A 144 -3.81 20.61 -20.17
N ASN A 145 -2.89 21.24 -19.44
CA ASN A 145 -1.49 21.43 -19.86
C ASN A 145 -0.54 20.34 -19.33
N GLY A 146 -1.08 19.29 -18.71
CA GLY A 146 -0.29 18.20 -18.12
C GLY A 146 -0.05 17.01 -19.05
N GLU A 147 -0.64 17.03 -20.26
CA GLU A 147 -0.68 15.89 -21.18
C GLU A 147 0.72 15.34 -21.50
N LYS A 148 0.89 14.03 -21.28
CA LYS A 148 2.12 13.29 -21.58
C LYS A 148 1.81 11.91 -22.13
N GLU A 149 2.40 11.59 -23.28
CA GLU A 149 2.27 10.27 -23.92
C GLU A 149 2.71 9.14 -23.01
N LYS A 150 3.83 9.31 -22.28
CA LYS A 150 4.29 8.32 -21.29
C LYS A 150 3.21 7.99 -20.25
N SER A 151 2.51 8.99 -19.72
CA SER A 151 1.46 8.76 -18.71
C SER A 151 0.26 8.01 -19.28
N LYS A 152 -0.10 8.24 -20.54
CA LYS A 152 -1.15 7.48 -21.22
C LYS A 152 -0.73 6.03 -21.46
N MET A 153 0.51 5.80 -21.90
CA MET A 153 1.05 4.45 -22.05
C MET A 153 1.02 3.69 -20.70
N LEU A 154 1.47 4.33 -19.62
CA LEU A 154 1.43 3.73 -18.28
C LEU A 154 0.00 3.47 -17.79
N LEU A 155 -0.96 4.33 -18.15
CA LEU A 155 -2.39 4.08 -17.90
C LEU A 155 -2.83 2.83 -18.64
N ASN A 156 -2.60 2.75 -19.95
CA ASN A 156 -2.97 1.59 -20.77
C ASN A 156 -2.38 0.28 -20.20
N ASP A 157 -1.10 0.29 -19.80
CA ASP A 157 -0.44 -0.86 -19.15
C ASP A 157 -1.17 -1.28 -17.86
N VAL A 158 -1.61 -0.32 -17.06
CA VAL A 158 -2.38 -0.58 -15.84
C VAL A 158 -3.76 -1.12 -16.14
N LEU A 159 -4.48 -0.52 -17.10
CA LEU A 159 -5.85 -0.89 -17.42
C LEU A 159 -5.97 -2.29 -18.02
N ASN A 160 -4.95 -2.75 -18.75
CA ASN A 160 -4.94 -4.06 -19.39
C ASN A 160 -4.32 -5.18 -18.53
N ASN A 161 -4.03 -4.90 -17.26
CA ASN A 161 -3.46 -5.89 -16.33
C ASN A 161 -4.28 -6.01 -15.05
N ASN A 162 -4.92 -7.17 -14.88
CA ASN A 162 -5.78 -7.45 -13.72
C ASN A 162 -5.05 -7.35 -12.37
N GLU A 163 -3.75 -7.69 -12.29
CA GLU A 163 -2.97 -7.53 -11.06
C GLU A 163 -2.74 -6.06 -10.72
N HIS A 164 -2.56 -5.21 -11.74
CA HIS A 164 -2.45 -3.77 -11.55
C HIS A 164 -3.79 -3.17 -11.12
N ILE A 165 -4.90 -3.55 -11.75
CA ILE A 165 -6.25 -3.13 -11.33
C ILE A 165 -6.55 -3.59 -9.91
N ASN A 166 -6.19 -4.82 -9.54
CA ASN A 166 -6.38 -5.32 -8.19
C ASN A 166 -5.69 -4.43 -7.13
N SER A 167 -4.59 -3.75 -7.48
CA SER A 167 -3.89 -2.84 -6.58
C SER A 167 -4.61 -1.50 -6.32
N TYR A 168 -5.70 -1.21 -7.04
CA TYR A 168 -6.57 -0.04 -6.81
C TYR A 168 -7.92 -0.39 -6.18
N LEU A 169 -8.33 -1.67 -6.22
CA LEU A 169 -9.53 -2.14 -5.54
C LEU A 169 -9.35 -2.09 -4.02
N PRO A 170 -10.37 -1.71 -3.23
CA PRO A 170 -10.27 -1.73 -1.78
C PRO A 170 -10.10 -3.16 -1.24
N ALA A 171 -9.49 -3.30 -0.06
CA ALA A 171 -9.42 -4.57 0.66
C ALA A 171 -10.77 -4.88 1.32
N LYS A 172 -11.23 -6.13 1.22
CA LYS A 172 -12.47 -6.58 1.86
C LYS A 172 -12.30 -6.62 3.38
N LYS A 173 -13.41 -6.54 4.12
CA LYS A 173 -13.40 -6.51 5.60
C LYS A 173 -12.69 -7.71 6.23
N ASP A 174 -12.67 -8.87 5.58
CA ASP A 174 -12.02 -10.08 6.07
C ASP A 174 -10.57 -10.25 5.59
N GLU A 175 -10.03 -9.30 4.83
CA GLU A 175 -8.66 -9.34 4.28
C GLU A 175 -7.67 -8.49 5.09
N ILE A 176 -6.50 -9.04 5.43
CA ILE A 176 -5.35 -8.25 5.88
C ILE A 176 -4.65 -7.63 4.66
N GLN A 177 -4.16 -6.39 4.78
CA GLN A 177 -3.49 -5.71 3.68
C GLN A 177 -1.98 -5.96 3.70
N ILE A 178 -1.38 -6.41 2.60
CA ILE A 178 0.08 -6.46 2.42
C ILE A 178 0.48 -5.29 1.52
N MET A 179 1.53 -4.55 1.87
CA MET A 179 2.06 -3.50 1.00
C MET A 179 3.50 -3.12 1.35
N THR A 180 4.16 -2.42 0.43
CA THR A 180 5.48 -1.85 0.73
C THR A 180 5.36 -0.63 1.64
N LEU A 181 6.42 -0.31 2.39
CA LEU A 181 6.50 0.91 3.20
C LEU A 181 6.20 2.17 2.37
N HIS A 182 6.67 2.24 1.12
CA HIS A 182 6.38 3.37 0.23
C HIS A 182 4.90 3.46 -0.14
N LYS A 183 4.27 2.34 -0.50
CA LYS A 183 2.84 2.28 -0.87
C LYS A 183 1.93 2.63 0.31
N SER A 184 2.40 2.44 1.55
CA SER A 184 1.66 2.81 2.77
C SER A 184 1.63 4.31 3.10
N LYS A 185 2.41 5.15 2.41
CA LYS A 185 2.54 6.58 2.75
C LYS A 185 1.17 7.29 2.67
N GLY A 186 0.79 7.94 3.76
CA GLY A 186 -0.51 8.64 3.88
C GLY A 186 -1.68 7.75 4.31
N LEU A 187 -1.46 6.44 4.45
CA LEU A 187 -2.45 5.52 5.00
C LEU A 187 -2.26 5.35 6.51
N GLU A 188 -3.29 4.89 7.20
CA GLU A 188 -3.20 4.55 8.62
C GLU A 188 -4.05 3.32 8.92
N PHE A 189 -3.54 2.46 9.80
CA PHE A 189 -4.13 1.19 10.17
C PHE A 189 -4.24 1.10 11.68
N ASP A 190 -5.25 0.40 12.18
CA ASP A 190 -5.34 0.15 13.61
C ASP A 190 -4.17 -0.73 14.08
N ILE A 191 -3.74 -1.66 13.23
CA ILE A 191 -2.62 -2.56 13.49
C ILE A 191 -1.64 -2.57 12.33
N VAL A 192 -0.34 -2.52 12.63
CA VAL A 192 0.75 -2.67 11.66
C VAL A 192 1.70 -3.78 12.09
N PHE A 193 1.95 -4.73 11.19
CA PHE A 193 3.03 -5.71 11.25
C PHE A 193 4.16 -5.23 10.33
N HIS A 194 5.16 -4.56 10.89
CA HIS A 194 6.31 -4.07 10.14
C HIS A 194 7.40 -5.15 10.08
N LEU A 195 7.62 -5.69 8.88
CA LEU A 195 8.62 -6.71 8.60
C LEU A 195 9.94 -6.09 8.12
N ASP A 196 10.90 -6.94 7.72
CA ASP A 196 12.17 -6.57 7.07
C ASP A 196 13.13 -5.72 7.90
N LEU A 197 13.02 -5.81 9.23
CA LEU A 197 13.91 -5.14 10.16
C LEU A 197 15.22 -5.92 10.32
N TYR A 198 15.93 -6.07 9.20
CA TYR A 198 17.25 -6.70 9.11
C TYR A 198 18.35 -5.68 8.85
N ASN A 199 19.54 -5.94 9.38
CA ASN A 199 20.75 -5.26 8.92
C ASN A 199 20.94 -5.50 7.42
N TYR A 200 21.42 -4.46 6.73
CA TYR A 200 21.59 -4.39 5.28
C TYR A 200 20.29 -4.31 4.46
N ILE A 201 19.11 -4.36 5.09
CA ILE A 201 17.80 -4.20 4.42
C ILE A 201 17.13 -2.91 4.88
N LEU A 202 17.07 -2.69 6.19
CA LEU A 202 16.55 -1.48 6.80
C LEU A 202 17.26 -1.25 8.13
N PRO A 203 18.38 -0.50 8.18
CA PRO A 203 18.97 0.27 7.08
C PRO A 203 19.77 -0.57 6.08
N ASN A 204 19.76 -0.16 4.82
CA ASN A 204 20.68 -0.61 3.78
C ASN A 204 21.86 0.38 3.73
N PRO A 205 23.11 -0.07 3.95
CA PRO A 205 24.27 0.83 3.97
C PRO A 205 24.59 1.46 2.60
N GLN A 206 24.01 0.96 1.51
CA GLN A 206 24.15 1.58 0.20
C GLN A 206 23.23 2.79 0.00
N ASN A 207 22.21 2.94 0.85
CA ASN A 207 21.30 4.08 0.80
C ASN A 207 21.80 5.22 1.68
N ASP A 208 21.34 6.43 1.39
CA ASP A 208 21.37 7.51 2.39
C ASP A 208 20.60 7.05 3.64
N GLN A 209 21.30 6.98 4.76
CA GLN A 209 20.75 6.56 6.04
C GLN A 209 19.50 7.35 6.43
N THR A 210 19.42 8.63 6.02
CA THR A 210 18.27 9.50 6.25
C THR A 210 17.02 8.97 5.57
N GLN A 211 17.14 8.42 4.35
CA GLN A 211 16.02 7.87 3.62
C GLN A 211 15.44 6.64 4.31
N ASP A 212 16.30 5.74 4.80
CA ASP A 212 15.87 4.54 5.52
C ASP A 212 15.29 4.87 6.90
N ILE A 213 15.82 5.90 7.58
CA ILE A 213 15.22 6.43 8.81
C ILE A 213 13.81 6.97 8.53
N ASN A 214 13.66 7.79 7.48
CA ASN A 214 12.37 8.35 7.09
C ASN A 214 11.37 7.25 6.71
N LEU A 215 11.84 6.19 6.04
CA LEU A 215 11.00 5.07 5.65
C LEU A 215 10.58 4.22 6.86
N HIS A 216 11.50 3.98 7.81
CA HIS A 216 11.16 3.31 9.06
C HIS A 216 10.17 4.13 9.89
N TYR A 217 10.37 5.46 9.96
CA TYR A 217 9.43 6.38 10.59
C TYR A 217 8.04 6.34 9.93
N VAL A 218 8.00 6.28 8.59
CA VAL A 218 6.75 6.05 7.84
C VAL A 218 6.07 4.77 8.35
N GLY A 219 6.76 3.64 8.38
CA GLY A 219 6.20 2.37 8.85
C GLY A 219 5.66 2.42 10.28
N ILE A 220 6.39 3.07 11.20
CA ILE A 220 5.97 3.25 12.60
C ILE A 220 4.69 4.09 12.69
N THR A 221 4.64 5.20 11.97
CA THR A 221 3.54 6.18 12.04
C THR A 221 2.27 5.76 11.29
N ARG A 222 2.25 4.59 10.65
CA ARG A 222 1.01 4.04 10.09
C ARG A 222 0.12 3.37 11.15
N ALA A 223 0.65 3.05 12.34
CA ALA A 223 -0.08 2.31 13.37
C ALA A 223 -0.84 3.22 14.34
N LYS A 224 -2.14 2.98 14.55
CA LYS A 224 -2.95 3.71 15.54
C LYS A 224 -2.99 3.05 16.91
N LYS A 225 -3.22 1.72 16.96
CA LYS A 225 -3.44 0.99 18.23
C LYS A 225 -2.35 -0.04 18.51
N GLY A 226 -1.84 -0.71 17.47
CA GLY A 226 -0.84 -1.77 17.63
C GLY A 226 0.24 -1.71 16.56
N LEU A 227 1.50 -1.72 16.98
CA LEU A 227 2.65 -1.84 16.09
C LEU A 227 3.50 -3.04 16.51
N PHE A 228 3.76 -3.94 15.58
CA PHE A 228 4.50 -5.18 15.75
C PHE A 228 5.69 -5.17 14.80
N LEU A 229 6.88 -5.06 15.37
CA LEU A 229 8.16 -5.05 14.67
C LEU A 229 8.67 -6.49 14.59
N ILE A 230 8.72 -7.07 13.39
CA ILE A 230 8.97 -8.50 13.22
C ILE A 230 10.20 -8.73 12.33
N TRP A 231 11.03 -9.68 12.74
CA TRP A 231 12.19 -10.15 11.99
C TRP A 231 12.42 -11.64 12.27
N SER A 232 13.12 -12.35 11.37
CA SER A 232 13.43 -13.77 11.52
C SER A 232 14.93 -14.08 11.58
N THR A 233 15.32 -15.25 12.08
CA THR A 233 16.75 -15.65 12.21
C THR A 233 17.45 -15.87 10.87
N GLU A 234 16.68 -16.09 9.81
CA GLU A 234 17.11 -16.32 8.44
C GLU A 234 16.20 -15.55 7.49
N ARG A 235 16.62 -15.36 6.23
CA ARG A 235 15.81 -14.72 5.19
C ARG A 235 16.23 -15.18 3.80
N PHE A 236 15.30 -15.14 2.85
CA PHE A 236 15.62 -15.22 1.43
C PHE A 236 15.92 -13.83 0.86
N ASN A 237 16.91 -13.73 -0.04
CA ASN A 237 17.17 -12.53 -0.84
C ASN A 237 16.46 -12.60 -2.21
N ALA A 238 16.65 -11.59 -3.05
CA ALA A 238 16.06 -11.52 -4.39
C ALA A 238 16.48 -12.68 -5.31
N SER A 239 17.64 -13.28 -5.07
CA SER A 239 18.16 -14.44 -5.81
C SER A 239 17.63 -15.78 -5.29
N GLY A 240 16.75 -15.77 -4.27
CA GLY A 240 16.24 -17.00 -3.63
C GLY A 240 17.24 -17.67 -2.68
N GLU A 241 18.38 -17.03 -2.39
CA GLU A 241 19.38 -17.58 -1.48
C GLU A 241 18.98 -17.35 -0.02
N ARG A 242 19.12 -18.39 0.80
CA ARG A 242 18.98 -18.29 2.25
C ARG A 242 20.20 -17.57 2.85
N LYS A 243 19.95 -16.52 3.63
CA LYS A 243 20.95 -15.74 4.35
C LYS A 243 20.59 -15.66 5.83
N MET A 244 21.58 -15.39 6.67
CA MET A 244 21.36 -15.10 8.09
C MET A 244 20.57 -13.79 8.25
N GLY A 245 19.52 -13.85 9.08
CA GLY A 245 18.72 -12.70 9.48
C GLY A 245 19.36 -12.03 10.69
N VAL A 246 20.15 -10.99 10.43
CA VAL A 246 20.75 -10.15 11.48
C VAL A 246 19.77 -9.03 11.80
N GLN A 247 19.48 -8.80 13.08
CA GLN A 247 18.56 -7.77 13.54
C GLN A 247 19.00 -6.37 13.08
N SER A 248 18.05 -5.53 12.67
CA SER A 248 18.29 -4.14 12.31
C SER A 248 18.84 -3.28 13.45
N ASP A 249 19.83 -2.45 13.16
CA ASP A 249 20.36 -1.42 14.07
C ASP A 249 19.31 -0.38 14.50
N PHE A 250 18.25 -0.18 13.72
CA PHE A 250 17.12 0.67 14.13
C PHE A 250 16.41 0.09 15.37
N LEU A 251 16.50 -1.22 15.59
CA LEU A 251 15.97 -1.85 16.78
C LEU A 251 16.87 -1.68 18.01
N ALA A 252 18.17 -1.45 17.82
CA ALA A 252 19.16 -1.38 18.90
C ALA A 252 19.37 0.02 19.49
N LYS A 253 18.87 1.10 18.87
CA LYS A 253 19.05 2.48 19.37
C LYS A 253 18.46 2.66 20.77
N GLY A 254 19.32 2.96 21.75
CA GLY A 254 19.11 2.72 23.20
C GLY A 254 17.89 3.38 23.84
N HIS A 255 17.45 4.56 23.38
CA HIS A 255 16.25 5.22 23.94
C HIS A 255 14.93 4.60 23.46
N LEU A 256 14.92 3.94 22.29
CA LEU A 256 13.72 3.33 21.72
C LEU A 256 13.39 1.97 22.35
N ARG A 257 14.40 1.27 22.87
CA ARG A 257 14.25 -0.05 23.48
C ARG A 257 13.37 -0.03 24.73
N ARG A 258 13.36 1.09 25.48
CA ARG A 258 12.55 1.28 26.70
C ARG A 258 11.05 1.50 26.43
N LEU A 259 10.68 1.81 25.19
CA LEU A 259 9.29 2.05 24.78
C LEU A 259 8.60 0.81 24.21
N ARG A 260 9.29 -0.35 24.19
CA ARG A 260 8.80 -1.60 23.59
C ARG A 260 8.37 -2.60 24.66
N MET A 261 7.22 -3.22 24.45
CA MET A 261 6.77 -4.39 25.22
C MET A 261 7.12 -5.66 24.45
N TRP A 262 7.66 -6.68 25.12
CA TRP A 262 7.88 -7.98 24.50
C TRP A 262 6.57 -8.77 24.44
N LEU A 263 6.28 -9.38 23.29
CA LEU A 263 5.25 -10.43 23.22
C LEU A 263 5.92 -11.78 23.49
N PRO A 264 5.35 -12.62 24.37
CA PRO A 264 5.82 -13.98 24.53
C PRO A 264 5.78 -14.76 23.19
#